data_AF-A0A962MCF7-F1
#
_entry.id   AF-A0A962MCF7-F1
#
_cell.length_a   1.000
_cell.length_b   1.000
_cell.length_c   1.000
_cell.angle_alpha   90.00
_cell.angle_beta   90.00
_cell.angle_gamma   90.00
#
_symmetry.space_group_name_H-M   'P 1'
#
loop_
_entity.id
_entity.type
_entity.pdbx_description
1 polymer ?
#
loop_
_entity_poly.entity_id
_entity_poly.type
_entity_poly.pdbx_seq_one_letter_code
_entity_poly.pdbx_strand_id
1 'polypeptide(L)'
;MGESTIQQLLDDLARAQDEAAALATAKQAAKDSLLSPEVVQAWADIDAEYADQEAMAANIVERLTTQVKAAVIEHGATVKHPILQAVYSGGRVSYDAKALDGLLLAMPELAAFRKESAPSVSIRASVKK
;
A
#
# COMPACT_ATOMS: atom_id res chain seq x y z
N MET A 1 30.29 -4.69 -7.20
CA MET A 1 29.59 -4.72 -8.50
C MET A 1 29.69 -3.35 -9.12
N GLY A 2 30.06 -3.25 -10.39
CA GLY A 2 30.25 -1.96 -11.05
C GLY A 2 28.91 -1.35 -11.48
N GLU A 3 28.89 -0.03 -11.70
CA GLU A 3 27.73 0.72 -12.21
C GLU A 3 27.16 0.09 -13.50
N SER A 4 28.04 -0.36 -14.40
CA SER A 4 27.67 -1.05 -15.64
C SER A 4 26.90 -2.35 -15.40
N THR A 5 27.23 -3.12 -14.36
CA THR A 5 26.50 -4.34 -13.99
C THR A 5 25.10 -4.01 -13.45
N ILE A 6 24.97 -2.92 -12.68
CA ILE A 6 23.68 -2.47 -12.15
C ILE A 6 22.78 -1.99 -13.29
N GLN A 7 23.32 -1.27 -14.27
CA GLN A 7 22.60 -0.84 -15.47
C GLN A 7 22.09 -2.04 -16.28
N GLN A 8 22.94 -3.04 -16.54
CA GLN A 8 22.54 -4.27 -17.22
C GLN A 8 21.40 -4.99 -16.50
N LEU A 9 21.47 -5.10 -15.17
CA LEU A 9 20.40 -5.71 -14.37
C LEU A 9 19.08 -4.92 -14.44
N LEU A 10 19.15 -3.60 -14.53
CA LEU A 10 17.96 -2.75 -14.71
C LEU A 10 17.37 -2.89 -16.11
N ASP A 11 18.21 -3.00 -17.15
CA ASP A 11 17.78 -3.22 -18.53
C ASP A 11 17.10 -4.59 -18.70
N ASP A 12 17.70 -5.64 -18.13
CA ASP A 12 17.12 -6.99 -18.13
C ASP A 12 15.81 -7.03 -17.32
N LEU A 13 15.75 -6.34 -16.18
CA LEU A 13 14.53 -6.21 -15.39
C LEU A 13 13.43 -5.49 -16.17
N ALA A 14 13.74 -4.40 -16.88
CA ALA A 14 12.78 -3.67 -17.68
C ALA A 14 12.19 -4.55 -18.79
N ARG A 15 13.04 -5.28 -19.53
CA ARG A 15 12.59 -6.22 -20.56
C ARG A 15 11.67 -7.29 -20.00
N ALA A 16 12.03 -7.89 -18.87
CA ALA A 16 11.22 -8.92 -18.23
C ALA A 16 9.87 -8.36 -17.74
N GLN A 17 9.82 -7.11 -17.27
CA GLN A 17 8.58 -6.45 -16.89
C GLN A 17 7.66 -6.22 -18.10
N ASP A 18 8.20 -5.80 -19.24
CA ASP A 18 7.43 -5.60 -20.47
C ASP A 18 6.87 -6.92 -21.01
N GLU A 19 7.67 -7.99 -21.04
CA GLU A 19 7.21 -9.33 -21.44
C GLU A 19 6.11 -9.84 -20.52
N ALA A 20 6.27 -9.67 -19.20
CA ALA A 20 5.25 -10.06 -18.23
C ALA A 20 3.94 -9.27 -18.41
N ALA A 21 4.03 -7.97 -18.70
CA ALA A 21 2.87 -7.12 -18.97
C ALA A 21 2.16 -7.53 -20.28
N ALA A 22 2.91 -7.85 -21.34
CA ALA A 22 2.37 -8.33 -22.60
C ALA A 22 1.64 -9.67 -22.44
N LEU A 23 2.22 -10.62 -21.70
CA LEU A 23 1.60 -11.90 -21.38
C LEU A 23 0.35 -11.73 -20.51
N ALA A 24 0.38 -10.84 -19.53
CA ALA A 24 -0.79 -10.53 -18.70
C ALA A 24 -1.96 -9.99 -19.55
N THR A 25 -1.65 -9.09 -20.50
CA THR A 25 -2.63 -8.53 -21.43
C THR A 25 -3.19 -9.61 -22.37
N ALA A 26 -2.34 -10.44 -22.97
CA ALA A 26 -2.76 -11.53 -23.85
C ALA A 26 -3.62 -12.57 -23.11
N LYS A 27 -3.23 -12.90 -21.87
CA LYS A 27 -4.02 -13.78 -20.99
C LYS A 27 -5.39 -13.19 -20.68
N GLN A 28 -5.47 -11.88 -20.42
CA GLN A 28 -6.74 -11.21 -20.15
C GLN A 28 -7.63 -11.21 -21.40
N ALA A 29 -7.10 -10.87 -22.57
CA ALA A 29 -7.85 -10.95 -23.83
C ALA A 29 -8.36 -12.37 -24.14
N ALA A 30 -7.57 -13.40 -23.83
CA ALA A 30 -7.99 -14.80 -23.99
C ALA A 30 -9.08 -15.24 -22.99
N LYS A 31 -9.17 -14.59 -21.81
CA LYS A 31 -10.30 -14.79 -20.90
C LYS A 31 -11.53 -14.05 -21.39
N ASP A 32 -11.36 -12.81 -21.83
CA ASP A 32 -12.45 -11.96 -22.30
C ASP A 32 -13.13 -12.56 -23.54
N SER A 33 -12.39 -13.28 -24.40
CA SER A 33 -12.97 -14.00 -25.54
C SER A 33 -13.87 -15.19 -25.16
N LEU A 34 -13.74 -15.71 -23.93
CA LEU A 34 -14.61 -16.77 -23.40
C LEU A 34 -15.90 -16.22 -22.79
N LEU A 35 -15.95 -14.92 -22.50
CA LEU A 35 -17.14 -14.25 -21.99
C LEU A 35 -18.07 -13.92 -23.16
N SER A 36 -19.20 -14.63 -23.26
CA SER A 36 -20.22 -14.28 -24.23
C SER A 36 -20.91 -12.95 -23.84
N PRO A 37 -21.40 -12.16 -24.82
CA PRO A 37 -22.15 -10.93 -24.53
C PRO A 37 -23.35 -11.14 -23.60
N GLU A 38 -23.99 -12.31 -23.69
CA GLU A 38 -25.11 -12.70 -22.83
C GLU A 38 -24.70 -12.86 -21.36
N VAL A 39 -23.53 -13.44 -21.09
CA VAL A 39 -23.01 -13.59 -19.72
C VAL A 39 -22.61 -12.22 -19.15
N VAL A 40 -22.00 -11.36 -19.96
CA VAL A 40 -21.64 -9.99 -19.55
C VAL A 40 -22.91 -9.19 -19.20
N GLN A 41 -23.97 -9.31 -19.99
CA GLN A 41 -25.24 -8.65 -19.69
C GLN A 41 -25.89 -9.20 -18.41
N ALA A 42 -25.91 -10.52 -18.24
CA ALA A 42 -26.45 -11.14 -17.02
C ALA A 42 -25.69 -10.68 -15.76
N TRP A 43 -24.38 -10.46 -15.84
CA TRP A 43 -23.61 -9.89 -14.74
C TRP A 43 -23.97 -8.43 -14.48
N ALA A 44 -24.09 -7.61 -15.53
CA ALA A 44 -24.48 -6.20 -15.38
C ALA A 44 -25.88 -6.04 -14.77
N ASP A 45 -26.82 -6.93 -15.10
CA ASP A 45 -28.17 -6.93 -14.54
C ASP A 45 -28.15 -7.31 -13.04
N ILE A 46 -27.33 -8.29 -12.66
CA ILE A 46 -27.10 -8.64 -11.25
C ILE A 46 -26.46 -7.46 -10.50
N ASP A 47 -25.38 -6.89 -11.03
CA ASP A 47 -24.71 -5.74 -10.41
C ASP A 47 -25.69 -4.58 -10.19
N ALA A 48 -26.58 -4.32 -11.14
CA ALA A 48 -27.60 -3.29 -11.02
C ALA A 48 -28.64 -3.61 -9.93
N GLU A 49 -29.04 -4.88 -9.77
CA GLU A 49 -29.98 -5.31 -8.72
C GLU A 49 -29.40 -5.10 -7.31
N TYR A 50 -28.11 -5.35 -7.11
CA TYR A 50 -27.45 -5.26 -5.81
C TYR A 50 -26.81 -3.90 -5.52
N ALA A 51 -26.61 -3.04 -6.53
CA ALA A 51 -25.91 -1.77 -6.40
C ALA A 51 -26.38 -0.90 -5.22
N ASP A 52 -27.71 -0.75 -5.06
CA ASP A 52 -28.27 0.06 -3.97
C ASP A 52 -28.01 -0.58 -2.59
N GLN A 53 -28.12 -1.90 -2.48
CA GLN A 53 -27.89 -2.64 -1.23
C GLN A 53 -26.42 -2.59 -0.82
N GLU A 54 -25.51 -2.75 -1.78
CA GLU A 54 -24.07 -2.61 -1.56
C GLU A 54 -23.70 -1.19 -1.17
N ALA A 55 -24.26 -0.18 -1.84
CA ALA A 55 -24.04 1.22 -1.50
C ALA A 55 -24.52 1.52 -0.07
N MET A 56 -25.70 1.03 0.33
CA MET A 56 -26.19 1.17 1.70
C MET A 56 -25.29 0.48 2.72
N ALA A 57 -24.87 -0.76 2.46
CA ALA A 57 -23.98 -1.51 3.33
C ALA A 57 -22.61 -0.82 3.48
N ALA A 58 -22.02 -0.35 2.37
CA ALA A 58 -20.76 0.37 2.35
C ALA A 58 -20.84 1.66 3.18
N ASN A 59 -21.92 2.44 3.03
CA ASN A 59 -22.16 3.63 3.84
C ASN A 59 -22.25 3.31 5.35
N ILE A 60 -22.93 2.22 5.71
CA ILE A 60 -23.01 1.78 7.11
C ILE A 60 -21.62 1.41 7.64
N VAL A 61 -20.84 0.64 6.87
CA VAL A 61 -19.49 0.23 7.24
C VAL A 61 -18.57 1.44 7.41
N GLU A 62 -18.59 2.39 6.48
CA GLU A 62 -17.77 3.61 6.54
C GLU A 62 -18.12 4.46 7.75
N ARG A 63 -19.43 4.69 7.99
CA ARG A 63 -19.91 5.44 9.15
C ARG A 63 -19.47 4.79 10.46
N LEU A 64 -19.70 3.48 10.62
CA LEU A 64 -19.31 2.75 11.82
C LEU A 64 -17.79 2.72 12.00
N THR A 65 -17.03 2.54 10.92
CA THR A 65 -15.57 2.57 10.95
C THR A 65 -15.06 3.92 11.44
N THR A 66 -15.65 5.01 10.96
CA THR A 66 -15.29 6.37 11.39
C THR A 66 -15.59 6.58 12.87
N GLN A 67 -16.77 6.16 13.33
CA GLN A 67 -17.16 6.23 14.74
C GLN A 67 -16.24 5.40 15.64
N VAL A 68 -15.93 4.16 15.25
CA VAL A 68 -15.03 3.27 16.00
C VAL A 68 -13.63 3.86 16.07
N LYS A 69 -13.09 4.40 14.97
CA LYS A 69 -11.78 5.07 14.97
C LYS A 69 -11.74 6.25 15.94
N ALA A 70 -12.76 7.13 15.88
CA ALA A 70 -12.84 8.27 16.78
C ALA A 70 -12.92 7.84 18.26
N ALA A 71 -13.78 6.88 18.57
CA ALA A 71 -13.94 6.34 19.92
C ALA A 71 -12.65 5.66 20.44
N VAL A 72 -11.92 4.94 19.57
CA VAL A 72 -10.65 4.28 19.94
C VAL A 72 -9.52 5.29 20.14
N ILE A 73 -9.51 6.38 19.38
CA ILE A 73 -8.58 7.50 19.59
C ILE A 73 -8.87 8.18 20.93
N GLU A 74 -10.13 8.47 21.24
CA GLU A 74 -10.56 9.06 22.51
C GLU A 74 -10.27 8.12 23.70
N HIS A 75 -10.48 6.82 23.52
CA HIS A 75 -10.19 5.80 24.52
C HIS A 75 -8.68 5.62 24.78
N GLY A 76 -7.83 5.86 23.77
CA GLY A 76 -6.37 5.81 23.89
C GLY A 76 -5.76 4.42 24.05
N ALA A 77 -6.54 3.36 23.80
CA ALA A 77 -6.09 1.97 23.91
C ALA A 77 -6.71 1.07 22.84
N THR A 78 -6.03 -0.04 22.55
CA THR A 78 -6.51 -1.03 21.58
C THR A 78 -7.72 -1.79 22.14
N VAL A 79 -8.79 -1.89 21.37
CA VAL A 79 -10.03 -2.59 21.74
C VAL A 79 -10.19 -3.86 20.90
N LYS A 80 -10.55 -4.97 21.56
CA LYS A 80 -10.74 -6.29 20.92
C LYS A 80 -12.20 -6.74 21.00
N HIS A 81 -12.69 -7.27 19.88
CA HIS A 81 -13.95 -7.97 19.73
C HIS A 81 -13.64 -9.40 19.20
N PRO A 82 -14.49 -10.41 19.39
CA PRO A 82 -14.21 -11.78 18.90
C PRO A 82 -13.89 -11.90 17.39
N ILE A 83 -14.39 -10.96 16.58
CA ILE A 83 -14.24 -10.99 15.10
C ILE A 83 -13.44 -9.78 14.58
N LEU A 84 -13.27 -8.72 15.39
CA LEU A 84 -12.68 -7.45 14.96
C LEU A 84 -11.72 -6.91 16.02
N GLN A 85 -10.73 -6.15 15.60
CA GLN A 85 -9.82 -5.46 16.52
C GLN A 85 -9.54 -4.06 16.01
N ALA A 86 -9.70 -3.07 16.89
CA ALA A 86 -9.31 -1.70 16.61
C ALA A 86 -7.99 -1.41 17.34
N VAL A 87 -6.89 -1.34 16.59
CA VAL A 87 -5.56 -1.11 17.13
C VAL A 87 -5.31 0.38 17.28
N TYR A 88 -5.08 0.83 18.52
CA TYR A 88 -4.62 2.17 18.79
C TYR A 88 -3.10 2.23 18.66
N SER A 89 -2.62 3.02 17.70
CA SER A 89 -1.22 3.42 17.61
C SER A 89 -1.10 4.87 18.05
N GLY A 90 -0.43 5.11 19.17
CA GLY A 90 -0.13 6.46 19.63
C GLY A 90 0.61 7.26 18.55
N GLY A 91 0.37 8.57 18.51
CA GLY A 91 1.05 9.47 17.58
C GLY A 91 2.57 9.29 17.66
N ARG A 92 3.22 9.08 16.52
CA ARG A 92 4.67 8.87 16.48
C ARG A 92 5.37 10.20 16.70
N VAL A 93 6.15 10.29 17.77
CA VAL A 93 7.13 11.37 17.94
C VAL A 93 8.29 11.09 16.98
N SER A 94 8.41 11.90 15.94
CA SER A 94 9.56 11.91 15.04
C SER A 94 10.47 13.08 15.40
N TYR A 95 11.75 12.80 15.53
CA TYR A 95 12.77 13.84 15.73
C TYR A 95 13.46 14.16 14.41
N ASP A 96 13.91 15.40 14.24
CA ASP A 96 14.76 15.79 13.12
C ASP A 96 16.18 15.24 13.33
N ALA A 97 16.55 14.27 12.49
CA ALA A 97 17.85 13.62 12.56
C ALA A 97 19.02 14.60 12.35
N LYS A 98 18.87 15.65 11.52
CA LYS A 98 19.95 16.62 11.28
C LYS A 98 20.21 17.49 12.50
N ALA A 99 19.13 17.92 13.16
CA ALA A 99 19.24 18.70 14.39
C ALA A 99 19.87 17.88 15.52
N LEU A 100 19.50 16.60 15.64
CA LEU A 100 20.11 15.68 16.61
C LEU A 100 21.58 15.37 16.29
N ASP A 101 21.92 15.17 15.01
CA ASP A 101 23.31 14.95 14.60
C ASP A 101 24.19 16.18 14.89
N GLY A 102 23.65 17.39 14.84
CA GLY A 102 24.35 18.62 15.28
C GLY A 102 24.62 18.65 16.79
N LEU A 103 23.74 18.10 17.62
CA LEU A 103 23.92 17.99 19.07
C LEU A 103 24.96 16.93 19.46
N LEU A 104 25.18 15.91 18.63
CA LEU A 104 26.24 14.90 18.84
C LEU A 104 27.65 15.52 18.90
N LEU A 105 27.87 16.66 18.24
CA LEU A 105 29.15 17.39 18.31
C LEU A 105 29.40 18.01 19.69
N ALA A 106 28.33 18.45 20.37
CA ALA A 106 28.40 19.05 21.70
C ALA A 106 28.30 18.00 22.83
N MET A 107 27.65 16.87 22.58
CA MET A 107 27.44 15.79 23.55
C MET A 107 27.68 14.41 22.90
N PRO A 108 28.94 13.95 22.81
CA PRO A 108 29.31 12.71 22.12
C PRO A 108 28.67 11.44 22.71
N GLU A 109 28.30 11.46 23.99
CA GLU A 109 27.68 10.33 24.68
C GLU A 109 26.33 9.90 24.05
N LEU A 110 25.65 10.82 23.35
CA LEU A 110 24.38 10.52 22.69
C LEU A 110 24.55 9.60 21.46
N ALA A 111 25.77 9.43 20.96
CA ALA A 111 26.05 8.55 19.82
C ALA A 111 25.67 7.09 20.09
N ALA A 112 25.73 6.65 21.36
CA ALA A 112 25.34 5.31 21.79
C ALA A 112 23.85 5.00 21.56
N PHE A 113 23.00 6.02 21.38
CA PHE A 113 21.56 5.87 21.17
C PHE A 113 21.13 5.96 19.70
N ARG A 114 22.06 6.27 18.77
CA ARG A 114 21.78 6.35 17.34
C ARG A 114 21.60 4.95 16.77
N LYS A 115 20.42 4.66 16.22
CA LYS A 115 20.11 3.39 15.53
C LYS A 115 19.87 3.67 14.05
N GLU A 116 20.69 3.06 13.21
CA GLU A 116 20.58 3.15 11.75
C GLU A 116 20.11 1.80 11.21
N SER A 117 19.00 1.80 10.46
CA SER A 117 18.49 0.60 9.78
C SER A 117 19.23 0.36 8.48
N ALA A 118 19.23 -0.89 7.99
CA ALA A 118 19.82 -1.20 6.70
C ALA A 118 19.21 -0.36 5.56
N PRO A 119 20.03 0.14 4.62
CA PRO A 119 19.53 0.88 3.48
C PRO A 119 18.61 -0.01 2.64
N SER A 120 17.45 0.51 2.24
CA SER A 120 16.49 -0.17 1.38
C SER A 120 16.36 0.56 0.04
N VAL A 121 16.33 -0.17 -1.07
CA VAL A 121 16.11 0.38 -2.41
C VAL A 121 14.72 -0.04 -2.92
N SER A 122 13.95 0.94 -3.42
CA SER A 122 12.67 0.69 -4.11
C SER A 122 12.85 1.08 -5.57
N ILE A 123 12.59 0.14 -6.49
CA ILE A 123 12.64 0.36 -7.93
C ILE A 123 11.25 0.83 -8.40
N ARG A 124 11.20 1.95 -9.12
CA ARG A 124 9.98 2.53 -9.70
C ARG A 124 10.20 2.89 -11.16
N ALA A 125 9.16 2.79 -11.98
CA ALA A 125 9.21 3.22 -13.36
C ALA A 125 9.43 4.74 -13.45
N SER A 126 10.40 5.17 -14.25
CA SER A 126 10.62 6.58 -14.57
C SER A 126 9.74 6.97 -15.76
N VAL A 127 8.59 7.59 -15.50
CA VAL A 127 7.81 8.21 -16.57
C VAL A 127 8.55 9.49 -16.98
N LYS A 128 9.15 9.51 -18.17
CA LYS A 128 9.65 10.75 -18.77
C LYS A 128 8.45 11.47 -19.38
N LYS A 129 8.12 12.64 -18.84
CA LYS A 129 7.06 13.52 -19.34
C LYS A 129 7.43 14.14 -20.68
#